data_AF-A0A1X2HX12-F1
#
_entry.id   AF-A0A1X2HX12-F1
#
_cell.length_a   1.000
_cell.length_b   1.000
_cell.length_c   1.000
_cell.angle_alpha   90.00
_cell.angle_beta   90.00
_cell.angle_gamma   90.00
#
_symmetry.space_group_name_H-M   'P 1'
#
loop_
_entity.id
_entity.type
_entity.pdbx_description
1 polymer ?
#
loop_
_entity_poly.entity_id
_entity_poly.type
_entity_poly.pdbx_seq_one_letter_code
_entity_poly.pdbx_strand_id
1 'polypeptide(L)' 'MFGLRKFNAPVLRPAAPFIVGGVTVFFLVAKAQSAMIDSEEFRNDPRNPALAAGKKAH' A
#
# COMPACT_ATOMS: atom_id res chain seq x y z
N MET A 1 36.87 -15.26 -10.47
CA MET A 1 35.76 -14.30 -10.64
C MET A 1 35.78 -13.35 -9.45
N PHE A 2 36.12 -12.08 -9.65
CA PHE A 2 36.05 -11.09 -8.58
C PHE A 2 34.58 -10.78 -8.33
N GLY A 3 34.05 -11.18 -7.17
CA GLY A 3 32.67 -10.93 -6.80
C GLY A 3 32.38 -9.43 -6.67
N LEU A 4 31.10 -9.04 -6.83
CA LEU A 4 30.67 -7.67 -6.55
C LEU A 4 30.94 -7.35 -5.08
N ARG A 5 31.80 -6.35 -4.83
CA ARG A 5 32.06 -5.85 -3.48
C ARG A 5 30.88 -4.98 -3.03
N LYS A 6 30.22 -5.35 -1.93
CA LYS A 6 29.23 -4.48 -1.26
C LYS A 6 29.96 -3.33 -0.56
N PHE A 7 29.63 -2.10 -0.94
CA PHE A 7 30.14 -0.89 -0.30
C PHE A 7 29.13 -0.36 0.72
N ASN A 8 29.63 0.19 1.84
CA ASN A 8 28.80 0.74 2.92
C ASN A 8 28.30 2.15 2.59
N ALA A 9 27.55 2.30 1.50
CA ALA A 9 26.95 3.57 1.12
C ALA A 9 25.82 3.96 2.10
N PRO A 10 25.77 5.21 2.58
CA PRO A 10 24.71 5.67 3.49
C PRO A 10 23.41 5.91 2.72
N VAL A 11 22.62 4.85 2.50
CA VAL A 11 21.35 4.93 1.74
C VAL A 11 20.15 5.34 2.59
N LEU A 12 20.08 4.92 3.86
CA LEU A 12 18.90 5.11 4.70
C LEU A 12 18.67 6.58 5.06
N ARG A 13 19.73 7.32 5.40
CA ARG A 13 19.64 8.72 5.81
C ARG A 13 19.07 9.63 4.71
N PRO A 14 19.57 9.62 3.46
CA PRO A 14 18.98 10.41 2.37
C PRO A 14 17.63 9.84 1.91
N ALA A 15 17.38 8.53 2.04
CA ALA A 15 16.09 7.92 1.67
C ALA A 15 14.96 8.21 2.68
N ALA A 16 15.28 8.59 3.93
CA ALA A 16 14.31 8.78 5.01
C ALA A 16 13.07 9.62 4.63
N PRO A 17 13.18 10.84 4.06
CA PRO A 17 11.98 11.62 3.70
C PRO A 17 11.12 10.93 2.64
N PHE A 18 11.71 10.18 1.70
CA PHE A 18 10.98 9.42 0.69
C PHE A 18 10.26 8.21 1.29
N ILE A 19 10.91 7.51 2.23
CA ILE A 19 10.29 6.40 2.96
C ILE A 19 9.09 6.92 3.77
N VAL A 20 9.28 8.02 4.51
CA VAL A 20 8.20 8.64 5.30
C VAL A 20 7.05 9.07 4.39
N GLY A 21 7.35 9.76 3.28
CA GLY A 21 6.33 10.15 2.30
C GLY A 21 5.60 8.95 1.71
N GLY A 22 6.34 7.91 1.30
CA GLY A 22 5.77 6.69 0.74
C GLY A 22 4.84 5.96 1.71
N VAL A 23 5.26 5.81 2.97
CA VAL A 23 4.43 5.21 4.03
C VAL A 23 3.18 6.06 4.30
N THR A 24 3.32 7.38 4.28
CA THR A 24 2.20 8.30 4.50
C THR A 24 1.16 8.18 3.39
N VAL A 25 1.59 8.26 2.13
CA VAL A 25 0.69 8.10 0.97
C VAL A 25 0.06 6.71 0.96
N PHE A 26 0.85 5.67 1.23
CA PHE A 26 0.34 4.30 1.31
C PHE A 26 -0.79 4.17 2.34
N PHE A 27 -0.61 4.72 3.54
CA PHE A 27 -1.64 4.70 4.57
C PHE A 27 -2.92 5.43 4.12
N LEU A 28 -2.78 6.62 3.54
CA LEU A 28 -3.92 7.40 3.07
C LEU A 28 -4.68 6.70 1.94
N VAL A 29 -3.96 6.12 0.97
CA VAL A 29 -4.56 5.37 -0.14
C VAL A 29 -5.26 4.12 0.38
N ALA A 30 -4.67 3.37 1.31
CA ALA A 30 -5.31 2.19 1.90
C ALA A 30 -6.63 2.55 2.61
N LYS A 31 -6.68 3.69 3.32
CA LYS A 31 -7.91 4.20 3.94
C LYS A 31 -8.94 4.64 2.90
N ALA A 32 -8.52 5.37 1.87
CA ALA A 32 -9.40 5.80 0.80
C ALA A 32 -9.99 4.60 0.04
N GLN A 33 -9.17 3.61 -0.30
CA GLN A 33 -9.64 2.37 -0.94
C GLN A 33 -10.68 1.65 -0.09
N SER A 34 -10.43 1.50 1.22
CA SER A 34 -11.38 0.86 2.13
C SER A 34 -12.74 1.56 2.16
N ALA A 35 -12.79 2.89 2.01
CA ALA A 35 -14.04 3.63 1.93
C ALA A 35 -14.72 3.51 0.55
N MET A 36 -13.94 3.51 -0.54
CA MET A 36 -14.49 3.46 -1.90
C MET A 36 -15.10 2.10 -2.24
N ILE A 37 -14.53 1.00 -1.77
CA ILE A 37 -15.07 -0.34 -2.03
C ILE A 37 -16.44 -0.57 -1.38
N ASP A 38 -16.78 0.21 -0.34
CA ASP A 38 -18.08 0.14 0.34
C ASP A 38 -19.12 1.11 -0.31
N SER A 39 -18.73 1.89 -1.32
CA SER A 39 -19.64 2.79 -2.05
C SER A 39 -20.71 2.03 -2.84
N GLU A 40 -21.80 2.72 -3.19
CA GLU A 40 -22.95 2.10 -3.87
C GLU A 40 -22.58 1.45 -5.21
N GLU A 41 -21.67 2.08 -5.94
CA GLU A 41 -21.17 1.63 -7.24
C GLU A 41 -20.41 0.29 -7.12
N PHE A 42 -19.59 0.15 -6.06
CA PHE A 42 -18.63 -0.95 -5.98
C PHE A 42 -18.98 -2.02 -4.93
N ARG A 43 -19.94 -1.79 -4.03
CA ARG A 43 -20.27 -2.74 -2.95
C ARG A 43 -20.72 -4.12 -3.44
N ASN A 44 -21.33 -4.17 -4.63
CA ASN A 44 -21.88 -5.39 -5.23
C ASN A 44 -21.05 -5.90 -6.42
N ASP A 45 -19.90 -5.28 -6.74
CA ASP A 45 -19.03 -5.78 -7.80
C ASP A 45 -18.44 -7.13 -7.36
N PRO A 46 -18.58 -8.22 -8.13
CA PRO A 46 -18.05 -9.54 -7.76
C PRO A 46 -16.52 -9.58 -7.60
N ARG A 47 -15.80 -8.57 -8.11
CA ARG A 47 -14.36 -8.40 -7.96
C ARG A 47 -13.97 -7.65 -6.69
N ASN A 48 -14.94 -7.15 -5.92
CA ASN A 48 -14.68 -6.43 -4.69
C ASN A 48 -14.04 -7.37 -3.65
N PRO A 49 -12.81 -7.09 -3.20
CA PRO A 49 -12.11 -7.94 -2.24
C PRO A 49 -12.81 -8.03 -0.88
N ALA A 50 -13.67 -7.06 -0.51
CA ALA A 50 -14.45 -7.12 0.72
C ALA A 50 -15.44 -8.30 0.74
N LEU A 51 -15.99 -8.65 -0.42
CA LEU A 51 -16.91 -9.79 -0.57
C LEU A 51 -16.16 -11.12 -0.39
N ALA A 52 -14.96 -11.23 -0.97
CA ALA A 52 -14.10 -12.40 -0.80
C ALA A 52 -13.61 -12.56 0.65
N ALA A 53 -13.44 -11.46 1.38
CA ALA A 53 -13.06 -11.46 2.79
C ALA A 53 -14.23 -11.79 3.75
N GLY A 54 -15.43 -12.07 3.22
CA GLY A 54 -16.61 -12.40 4.05
C GLY A 54 -17.17 -11.22 4.83
N LYS A 55 -16.77 -9.99 4.50
CA LYS A 55 -17.32 -8.78 5.12
C LYS A 55 -18.72 -8.58 4.56
N LYS A 56 -19.76 -8.76 5.40
CA LYS A 56 -21.14 -8.47 5.00
C LYS A 56 -21.26 -6.96 4.82
N ALA A 57 -21.91 -6.54 3.73
CA ALA A 57 -22.30 -5.14 3.55
C ALA A 57 -23.10 -4.72 4.80
N HIS A 58 -22.69 -3.61 5.42
CA HIS A 58 -23.40 -3.02 6.55
C HIS A 58 -24.77 -2.50 6.10
#